data_AF-A0A0C4E253-F1
#
_entry.id   AF-A0A0C4E253-F1
#
_cell.length_a   1.000
_cell.length_b   1.000
_cell.length_c   1.000
_cell.angle_alpha   90.00
_cell.angle_beta   90.00
_cell.angle_gamma   90.00
#
_symmetry.space_group_name_H-M   'P 1'
#
loop_
_entity.id
_entity.type
_entity.pdbx_description
1 polymer ?
#
loop_
_entity_poly.entity_id
_entity_poly.type
_entity_poly.pdbx_seq_one_letter_code
_entity_poly.pdbx_strand_id
1 'polypeptide(L)'
;MVNLTIRNLTTTPLELRRIERFRGEPVPGEGIKKVITSRITSIFNSNNASSPANVRGVNLKPGTTGWVRAQEFYEGAIYVPLPPFETRATNIRAVDPAGTEVARVFFNPREVLIMSLKREGTGKGTDGDLSRYLSDRYCGRDDARRWFTDSRIPTLGEVRGRIVLVRRFWIDDSLKGHNDGRGFAIDGEHWPDNCDDGTVGSGLIRVQDFYEMDQSTNIEKKTELARAQLERACEQRGHYHGMPNAPEQLPGPNPLFVNFLTASNFFSAGCWPEKIAAKVNPAIIEYLCMRHGDHGKGPNQLAVGDSATGIVVTDWVGQDGDWDLIRAIVGWNARLQLLK
;
A
#
# COMPACT_ATOMS: atom_id res chain seq x y z
N MET A 1 2.44 -2.77 -27.60
CA MET A 1 1.41 -3.11 -26.59
C MET A 1 2.14 -3.39 -25.29
N VAL A 2 1.79 -2.73 -24.18
CA VAL A 2 2.49 -2.89 -22.90
C VAL A 2 2.02 -4.18 -22.24
N ASN A 3 2.93 -4.99 -21.71
CA ASN A 3 2.62 -6.19 -20.96
C ASN A 3 2.66 -5.93 -19.45
N LEU A 4 1.96 -6.76 -18.68
CA LEU A 4 2.03 -6.76 -17.23
C LEU A 4 3.43 -7.18 -16.79
N THR A 5 4.00 -6.39 -15.90
CA THR A 5 5.20 -6.74 -15.15
C THR A 5 4.80 -6.98 -13.72
N ILE A 6 5.20 -8.13 -13.15
CA ILE A 6 4.86 -8.50 -11.78
C ILE A 6 6.16 -8.55 -10.98
N ARG A 7 6.13 -7.96 -9.79
CA ARG A 7 7.26 -7.96 -8.84
C ARG A 7 6.87 -8.80 -7.62
N ASN A 8 7.66 -9.81 -7.31
CA ASN A 8 7.51 -10.57 -6.07
C ASN A 8 8.43 -9.99 -5.00
N LEU A 9 7.85 -9.33 -4.00
CA LEU A 9 8.58 -8.70 -2.88
C LEU A 9 8.76 -9.64 -1.68
N THR A 10 8.35 -10.91 -1.80
CA THR A 10 8.27 -11.85 -0.68
C THR A 10 9.35 -12.92 -0.76
N THR A 11 9.61 -13.60 0.36
CA THR A 11 10.53 -14.75 0.44
C THR A 11 9.92 -16.04 -0.13
N THR A 12 8.62 -16.04 -0.40
CA THR A 12 7.91 -17.20 -0.93
C THR A 12 7.69 -17.02 -2.44
N PRO A 13 7.81 -18.09 -3.24
CA PRO A 13 7.41 -18.02 -4.64
C PRO A 13 5.91 -17.69 -4.74
N LEU A 14 5.57 -16.76 -5.62
CA LEU A 14 4.19 -16.47 -5.98
C LEU A 14 3.82 -17.18 -7.28
N GLU A 15 2.55 -17.49 -7.42
CA GLU A 15 2.02 -18.14 -8.61
C GLU A 15 0.82 -17.34 -9.09
N LEU A 16 0.99 -16.67 -10.23
CA LEU A 16 -0.17 -16.19 -10.96
C LEU A 16 -0.91 -17.41 -11.51
N ARG A 17 -2.20 -17.54 -11.21
CA ARG A 17 -3.05 -18.68 -11.59
C ARG A 17 -4.14 -18.32 -12.59
N ARG A 18 -4.64 -17.08 -12.53
CA ARG A 18 -5.82 -16.67 -13.30
C ARG A 18 -5.84 -15.17 -13.48
N ILE A 19 -6.33 -14.73 -14.64
CA ILE A 19 -6.69 -13.34 -14.88
C ILE A 19 -8.11 -13.30 -15.42
N GLU A 20 -8.94 -12.45 -14.81
CA GLU A 20 -10.26 -12.12 -15.30
C GLU A 20 -10.22 -10.69 -15.88
N ARG A 21 -10.87 -10.48 -17.02
CA ARG A 21 -10.98 -9.16 -17.64
C ARG A 21 -12.43 -8.77 -17.77
N PHE A 22 -12.68 -7.49 -17.49
CA PHE A 22 -14.00 -6.91 -17.49
C PHE A 22 -13.95 -5.67 -18.38
N ARG A 23 -14.79 -5.62 -19.41
CA ARG A 23 -14.96 -4.46 -20.26
C ARG A 23 -16.35 -3.86 -20.04
N GLY A 24 -16.43 -2.53 -19.98
CA GLY A 24 -17.71 -1.84 -20.00
C GLY A 24 -18.06 -1.40 -21.42
N GLU A 25 -19.27 -1.71 -21.90
CA GLU A 25 -19.80 -1.13 -23.14
C GLU A 25 -20.62 0.14 -22.86
N PRO A 26 -20.47 1.22 -23.66
CA PRO A 26 -21.34 2.39 -23.59
C PRO A 26 -22.73 2.04 -24.14
N VAL A 27 -23.80 2.32 -23.38
CA VAL A 27 -25.19 2.12 -23.83
C VAL A 27 -25.60 3.29 -24.73
N PRO A 28 -26.15 3.06 -25.95
CA PRO A 28 -26.68 4.12 -26.79
C PRO A 28 -28.00 4.68 -26.21
N GLY A 29 -28.04 5.97 -25.89
CA GLY A 29 -29.26 6.64 -25.42
C GLY A 29 -29.02 8.02 -24.81
N GLU A 30 -29.45 9.05 -25.54
CA GLU A 30 -29.52 10.49 -25.23
C GLU A 30 -28.26 11.25 -24.80
N GLY A 31 -27.77 12.09 -25.74
CA GLY A 31 -26.98 13.28 -25.43
C GLY A 31 -25.49 13.03 -25.20
N ILE A 32 -24.81 12.40 -26.16
CA ILE A 32 -23.36 12.20 -26.12
C ILE A 32 -22.65 13.55 -26.29
N LYS A 33 -22.15 14.12 -25.19
CA LYS A 33 -20.96 14.99 -25.23
C LYS A 33 -19.80 14.22 -24.58
N LYS A 34 -18.74 14.03 -25.36
CA LYS A 34 -17.51 13.27 -25.10
C LYS A 34 -17.15 13.15 -23.61
N VAL A 35 -17.11 11.91 -23.11
CA VAL A 35 -16.64 11.56 -21.76
C VAL A 35 -15.20 11.05 -21.88
N ILE A 36 -14.26 11.75 -21.22
CA ILE A 36 -12.85 11.34 -21.04
C ILE A 36 -12.75 10.75 -19.62
N THR A 37 -12.47 9.45 -19.53
CA THR A 37 -12.38 8.67 -18.29
C THR A 37 -10.98 8.75 -17.66
N SER A 38 -10.93 9.10 -16.36
CA SER A 38 -9.72 9.13 -15.54
C SER A 38 -9.16 7.73 -15.27
N ARG A 39 -7.83 7.64 -15.25
CA ARG A 39 -7.04 6.40 -15.13
C ARG A 39 -7.15 5.80 -13.73
N ILE A 40 -7.54 4.53 -13.64
CA ILE A 40 -7.18 3.63 -12.53
C ILE A 40 -6.43 2.45 -13.15
N THR A 41 -5.10 2.50 -13.11
CA THR A 41 -4.23 1.35 -13.43
C THR A 41 -3.09 1.33 -12.42
N SER A 42 -3.07 0.26 -11.60
CA SER A 42 -1.97 -0.35 -10.83
C SER A 42 -0.60 0.36 -10.68
N ILE A 43 -0.16 0.46 -9.40
CA ILE A 43 1.19 0.64 -8.82
C ILE A 43 1.84 2.03 -8.97
N PHE A 44 2.27 2.58 -7.81
CA PHE A 44 2.75 3.94 -7.53
C PHE A 44 4.04 4.37 -8.27
N ASN A 45 4.01 5.57 -8.86
CA ASN A 45 5.11 6.55 -8.86
C ASN A 45 4.46 7.94 -9.07
N SER A 46 4.64 8.88 -8.13
CA SER A 46 4.12 10.23 -8.25
C SER A 46 4.93 11.02 -9.28
N ASN A 47 4.24 11.69 -10.23
CA ASN A 47 4.50 13.07 -10.68
C ASN A 47 3.50 13.45 -11.81
N ASN A 48 2.91 14.65 -11.65
CA ASN A 48 2.03 15.41 -12.57
C ASN A 48 0.54 15.02 -12.75
N ALA A 49 -0.27 15.76 -12.00
CA ALA A 49 -1.34 16.69 -12.42
C ALA A 49 -2.40 16.30 -13.47
N SER A 50 -3.64 16.66 -13.09
CA SER A 50 -4.92 16.71 -13.82
C SER A 50 -5.73 15.40 -13.91
N SER A 51 -6.81 15.33 -13.12
CA SER A 51 -7.84 14.29 -13.20
C SER A 51 -9.13 14.84 -13.81
N PRO A 52 -9.92 14.01 -14.53
CA PRO A 52 -11.34 14.00 -14.19
C PRO A 52 -12.05 12.63 -14.26
N ALA A 53 -12.82 12.36 -13.19
CA ALA A 53 -14.05 11.59 -13.02
C ALA A 53 -14.41 10.36 -13.92
N ASN A 54 -14.72 9.26 -13.24
CA ASN A 54 -15.69 8.21 -13.58
C ASN A 54 -15.23 6.98 -14.40
N VAL A 55 -14.27 6.20 -13.89
CA VAL A 55 -14.32 4.73 -14.00
C VAL A 55 -15.52 4.27 -13.21
N ARG A 56 -16.41 3.53 -13.85
CA ARG A 56 -17.77 3.43 -13.41
C ARG A 56 -18.06 1.95 -13.15
N GLY A 57 -18.57 1.62 -11.96
CA GLY A 57 -19.91 1.07 -12.01
C GLY A 57 -20.75 2.14 -12.71
N VAL A 58 -21.16 1.91 -13.95
CA VAL A 58 -21.71 2.95 -14.83
C VAL A 58 -23.09 3.37 -14.36
N ASN A 59 -23.16 4.36 -13.45
CA ASN A 59 -24.43 4.97 -13.05
C ASN A 59 -24.72 6.24 -13.86
N LEU A 60 -25.79 6.14 -14.64
CA LEU A 60 -26.55 7.21 -15.28
C LEU A 60 -27.14 8.19 -14.24
N LYS A 61 -27.81 9.25 -14.70
CA LYS A 61 -28.44 10.30 -13.85
C LYS A 61 -29.29 9.71 -12.71
N PRO A 62 -29.48 10.46 -11.60
CA PRO A 62 -30.53 10.13 -10.62
C PRO A 62 -31.87 9.95 -11.35
N GLY A 63 -32.44 8.74 -11.28
CA GLY A 63 -33.70 8.38 -11.97
C GLY A 63 -33.55 7.51 -13.23
N THR A 64 -32.34 7.13 -13.65
CA THR A 64 -32.16 6.22 -14.81
C THR A 64 -31.79 4.81 -14.37
N THR A 65 -32.70 3.86 -14.58
CA THR A 65 -32.46 2.41 -14.45
C THR A 65 -31.97 1.86 -15.79
N GLY A 66 -30.66 1.59 -15.92
CA GLY A 66 -30.08 0.97 -17.12
C GLY A 66 -28.72 0.33 -16.82
N TRP A 67 -28.53 -0.91 -17.29
CA TRP A 67 -27.39 -1.77 -16.96
C TRP A 67 -26.26 -1.69 -18.00
N VAL A 68 -25.01 -1.85 -17.56
CA VAL A 68 -23.90 -2.24 -18.44
C VAL A 68 -23.78 -3.76 -18.37
N ARG A 69 -23.86 -4.43 -19.54
CA ARG A 69 -23.41 -5.82 -19.63
C ARG A 69 -21.90 -5.84 -19.44
N ALA A 70 -21.44 -6.33 -18.29
CA ALA A 70 -20.10 -6.90 -18.21
C ALA A 70 -20.14 -8.15 -19.09
N GLN A 71 -19.55 -8.09 -20.29
CA GLN A 71 -19.21 -9.32 -20.99
C GLN A 71 -18.00 -9.90 -20.25
N GLU A 72 -18.23 -10.96 -19.46
CA GLU A 72 -17.17 -11.70 -18.81
C GLU A 72 -16.26 -12.29 -19.91
N PHE A 73 -15.04 -11.78 -20.01
CA PHE A 73 -14.03 -12.36 -20.88
C PHE A 73 -12.98 -13.03 -20.00
N TYR A 74 -13.02 -14.36 -19.99
CA TYR A 74 -12.06 -15.18 -19.26
C TYR A 74 -10.81 -15.39 -20.11
N GLU A 75 -9.68 -14.85 -19.69
CA GLU A 75 -8.39 -15.14 -20.31
C GLU A 75 -7.66 -16.24 -19.52
N GLY A 76 -8.21 -17.45 -19.55
CA GLY A 76 -7.50 -18.70 -19.24
C GLY A 76 -6.96 -18.88 -17.82
N ALA A 77 -6.60 -20.12 -17.50
CA ALA A 77 -5.67 -20.39 -16.41
C ALA A 77 -4.27 -20.05 -16.94
N ILE A 78 -3.59 -19.14 -16.27
CA ILE A 78 -2.23 -18.74 -16.61
C ILE A 78 -1.36 -19.28 -15.49
N TYR A 79 -0.30 -20.01 -15.82
CA TYR A 79 0.71 -20.40 -14.85
C TYR A 79 1.97 -19.58 -15.11
N VAL A 80 2.20 -18.56 -14.28
CA VAL A 80 3.45 -17.80 -14.29
C VAL A 80 4.07 -17.90 -12.90
N PRO A 81 5.14 -18.70 -12.73
CA PRO A 81 5.88 -18.75 -11.48
C PRO A 81 6.71 -17.48 -11.31
N LEU A 82 6.68 -16.95 -10.08
CA LEU A 82 7.38 -15.74 -9.68
C LEU A 82 8.27 -16.08 -8.49
N PRO A 83 9.56 -16.37 -8.73
CA PRO A 83 10.54 -16.56 -7.67
C PRO A 83 10.58 -15.40 -6.67
N PRO A 84 11.06 -15.64 -5.44
CA PRO A 84 11.28 -14.61 -4.44
C PRO A 84 12.17 -13.48 -4.96
N PHE A 85 11.81 -12.23 -4.65
CA PHE A 85 12.60 -11.04 -4.98
C PHE A 85 12.95 -10.97 -6.48
N GLU A 86 11.93 -11.03 -7.33
CA GLU A 86 12.11 -10.99 -8.79
C GLU A 86 11.10 -10.07 -9.48
N THR A 87 11.57 -9.37 -10.51
CA THR A 87 10.73 -8.68 -11.50
C THR A 87 10.55 -9.59 -12.71
N ARG A 88 9.33 -10.07 -12.93
CA ARG A 88 8.98 -10.88 -14.10
C ARG A 88 8.19 -10.04 -15.10
N ALA A 89 8.81 -9.79 -16.24
CA ALA A 89 8.07 -9.37 -17.43
C ALA A 89 7.22 -10.56 -17.92
N THR A 90 5.94 -10.33 -18.20
CA THR A 90 5.05 -11.36 -18.73
C THR A 90 4.73 -11.10 -20.20
N ASN A 91 4.14 -12.08 -20.87
CA ASN A 91 3.49 -11.91 -22.17
C ASN A 91 2.02 -11.51 -22.05
N ILE A 92 1.55 -11.23 -20.84
CA ILE A 92 0.16 -10.89 -20.56
C ILE A 92 -0.04 -9.41 -20.84
N ARG A 93 -1.00 -9.07 -21.67
CA ARG A 93 -1.29 -7.68 -22.01
C ARG A 93 -1.70 -6.87 -20.77
N ALA A 94 -1.14 -5.67 -20.58
CA ALA A 94 -1.66 -4.73 -19.59
C ALA A 94 -3.07 -4.23 -20.00
N VAL A 95 -3.88 -3.86 -19.02
CA VAL A 95 -5.19 -3.22 -19.30
C VAL A 95 -5.01 -1.96 -20.15
N ASP A 96 -5.98 -1.68 -21.01
CA ASP A 96 -5.95 -0.50 -21.87
C ASP A 96 -5.86 0.79 -21.04
N PRO A 97 -4.87 1.67 -21.28
CA PRO A 97 -4.76 2.96 -20.63
C PRO A 97 -6.01 3.86 -20.77
N ALA A 98 -6.87 3.60 -21.76
CA ALA A 98 -8.14 4.32 -21.94
C ALA A 98 -9.17 4.04 -20.82
N GLY A 99 -8.94 3.05 -19.95
CA GLY A 99 -9.80 2.76 -18.79
C GLY A 99 -11.13 2.10 -19.15
N THR A 100 -11.23 1.51 -20.33
CA THR A 100 -12.41 0.75 -20.79
C THR A 100 -12.44 -0.68 -20.25
N GLU A 101 -11.35 -1.09 -19.60
CA GLU A 101 -11.09 -2.45 -19.15
C GLU A 101 -10.51 -2.45 -17.74
N VAL A 102 -10.97 -3.39 -16.92
CA VAL A 102 -10.36 -3.76 -15.63
C VAL A 102 -9.87 -5.19 -15.71
N ALA A 103 -8.70 -5.46 -15.17
CA ALA A 103 -8.18 -6.81 -14.98
C ALA A 103 -8.12 -7.14 -13.50
N ARG A 104 -8.48 -8.38 -13.17
CA ARG A 104 -8.38 -8.96 -11.84
C ARG A 104 -7.42 -10.13 -11.89
N VAL A 105 -6.41 -10.08 -11.04
CA VAL A 105 -5.28 -11.00 -11.04
C VAL A 105 -5.36 -11.87 -9.79
N PHE A 106 -5.26 -13.19 -9.98
CA PHE A 106 -5.37 -14.15 -8.89
C PHE A 106 -4.05 -14.86 -8.64
N PHE A 107 -3.58 -14.73 -7.40
CA PHE A 107 -2.48 -15.50 -6.87
C PHE A 107 -3.03 -16.55 -5.90
N ASN A 108 -2.23 -17.56 -5.56
CA ASN A 108 -2.49 -18.43 -4.42
C ASN A 108 -1.51 -18.14 -3.25
N PRO A 109 -1.53 -16.93 -2.64
CA PRO A 109 -0.49 -16.56 -1.70
C PRO A 109 -0.85 -17.02 -0.28
N ARG A 110 0.19 -17.38 0.48
CA ARG A 110 0.14 -17.37 1.96
C ARG A 110 0.37 -15.96 2.53
N GLU A 111 0.57 -15.00 1.64
CA GLU A 111 0.91 -13.60 1.92
C GLU A 111 -0.34 -12.74 2.14
N VAL A 112 -0.10 -11.50 2.54
CA VAL A 112 -1.11 -10.45 2.73
C VAL A 112 -0.70 -9.24 1.92
N LEU A 113 -1.66 -8.57 1.28
CA LEU A 113 -1.42 -7.25 0.70
C LEU A 113 -1.96 -6.18 1.66
N ILE A 114 -1.12 -5.25 2.09
CA ILE A 114 -1.59 -4.01 2.71
C ILE A 114 -1.74 -2.98 1.59
N MET A 115 -2.95 -2.49 1.38
CA MET A 115 -3.24 -1.49 0.36
C MET A 115 -3.57 -0.17 1.03
N SER A 116 -2.63 0.78 0.95
CA SER A 116 -2.89 2.18 1.30
C SER A 116 -3.54 2.89 0.12
N LEU A 117 -4.72 3.48 0.34
CA LEU A 117 -5.45 4.20 -0.69
C LEU A 117 -5.67 5.65 -0.26
N LYS A 118 -5.24 6.58 -1.12
CA LYS A 118 -5.43 8.03 -0.97
C LYS A 118 -6.17 8.57 -2.18
N ARG A 119 -7.09 9.50 -1.98
CA ARG A 119 -7.68 10.24 -3.10
C ARG A 119 -6.64 11.21 -3.66
N GLU A 120 -6.38 11.13 -4.95
CA GLU A 120 -5.43 11.99 -5.65
C GLU A 120 -6.08 12.72 -6.83
N GLY A 121 -5.57 13.92 -7.10
CA GLY A 121 -5.89 14.73 -8.27
C GLY A 121 -7.14 15.62 -8.17
N THR A 122 -7.46 16.28 -9.28
CA THR A 122 -8.40 17.43 -9.36
C THR A 122 -9.84 17.03 -9.68
N GLY A 123 -10.19 15.76 -9.49
CA GLY A 123 -11.54 15.26 -9.78
C GLY A 123 -12.60 15.90 -8.90
N LYS A 124 -13.85 15.94 -9.37
CA LYS A 124 -15.00 16.48 -8.62
C LYS A 124 -15.54 15.56 -7.51
N GLY A 125 -15.09 14.30 -7.47
CA GLY A 125 -15.55 13.33 -6.47
C GLY A 125 -14.98 13.64 -5.10
N THR A 126 -15.82 13.50 -4.08
CA THR A 126 -15.43 13.68 -2.67
C THR A 126 -14.83 12.40 -2.09
N ASP A 127 -14.21 12.51 -0.91
CA ASP A 127 -13.78 11.34 -0.14
C ASP A 127 -14.97 10.45 0.25
N GLY A 128 -16.12 11.05 0.59
CA GLY A 128 -17.38 10.34 0.82
C GLY A 128 -17.81 9.51 -0.40
N ASP A 129 -17.78 10.09 -1.60
CA ASP A 129 -18.05 9.36 -2.84
C ASP A 129 -17.08 8.18 -3.04
N LEU A 130 -15.77 8.43 -2.88
CA LEU A 130 -14.74 7.40 -2.98
C LEU A 130 -15.02 6.25 -2.00
N SER A 131 -15.32 6.57 -0.74
CA SER A 131 -15.56 5.57 0.31
C SER A 131 -16.78 4.69 0.01
N ARG A 132 -17.90 5.28 -0.42
CA ARG A 132 -19.11 4.53 -0.81
C ARG A 132 -18.86 3.64 -2.02
N TYR A 133 -18.22 4.16 -3.06
CA TYR A 133 -17.90 3.34 -4.24
C TYR A 133 -16.95 2.20 -3.91
N LEU A 134 -15.93 2.45 -3.10
CA LEU A 134 -14.98 1.42 -2.69
C LEU A 134 -15.68 0.32 -1.88
N SER A 135 -16.46 0.70 -0.87
CA SER A 135 -17.26 -0.23 -0.06
C SER A 135 -18.23 -1.05 -0.91
N ASP A 136 -19.10 -0.40 -1.67
CA ASP A 136 -20.21 -1.06 -2.38
C ASP A 136 -19.77 -1.90 -3.58
N ARG A 137 -18.70 -1.48 -4.27
CA ARG A 137 -18.33 -2.04 -5.59
C ARG A 137 -17.08 -2.91 -5.56
N TYR A 138 -16.18 -2.71 -4.61
CA TYR A 138 -14.90 -3.42 -4.57
C TYR A 138 -14.78 -4.29 -3.33
N CYS A 139 -15.19 -3.77 -2.16
CA CYS A 139 -15.01 -4.43 -0.88
C CYS A 139 -16.25 -5.20 -0.39
N GLY A 140 -17.41 -5.02 -1.01
CA GLY A 140 -18.66 -5.66 -0.61
C GLY A 140 -19.00 -6.92 -1.41
N ARG A 141 -20.17 -7.51 -1.10
CA ARG A 141 -20.77 -8.64 -1.83
C ARG A 141 -19.81 -9.84 -1.91
N ASP A 142 -19.75 -10.52 -3.05
CA ASP A 142 -18.94 -11.72 -3.27
C ASP A 142 -17.43 -11.47 -3.06
N ASP A 143 -16.97 -10.23 -3.21
CA ASP A 143 -15.56 -9.87 -3.02
C ASP A 143 -15.21 -9.62 -1.54
N ALA A 144 -16.18 -9.49 -0.63
CA ALA A 144 -15.95 -9.14 0.78
C ALA A 144 -14.93 -10.04 1.49
N ARG A 145 -14.92 -11.35 1.20
CA ARG A 145 -13.96 -12.29 1.78
C ARG A 145 -12.50 -11.97 1.46
N ARG A 146 -12.23 -11.19 0.41
CA ARG A 146 -10.90 -10.82 -0.05
C ARG A 146 -10.37 -9.58 0.66
N TRP A 147 -11.22 -8.85 1.36
CA TRP A 147 -10.87 -7.61 2.00
C TRP A 147 -10.96 -7.75 3.51
N PHE A 148 -10.03 -7.11 4.20
CA PHE A 148 -10.14 -6.80 5.60
C PHE A 148 -10.43 -5.30 5.70
N THR A 149 -11.67 -4.99 6.09
CA THR A 149 -12.21 -3.63 6.15
C THR A 149 -12.60 -3.22 7.57
N ASP A 150 -12.19 -3.98 8.59
CA ASP A 150 -12.34 -3.58 9.99
C ASP A 150 -11.32 -2.48 10.33
N SER A 151 -11.72 -1.55 11.19
CA SER A 151 -10.91 -0.38 11.58
C SER A 151 -10.01 -0.69 12.77
N ARG A 152 -9.24 -1.78 12.65
CA ARG A 152 -8.23 -2.23 13.63
C ARG A 152 -7.04 -2.89 12.93
N ILE A 153 -5.94 -3.09 13.65
CA ILE A 153 -4.82 -3.89 13.15
C ILE A 153 -5.16 -5.39 13.28
N PRO A 154 -5.21 -6.16 12.17
CA PRO A 154 -5.45 -7.60 12.22
C PRO A 154 -4.20 -8.38 12.63
N THR A 155 -4.41 -9.58 13.16
CA THR A 155 -3.35 -10.60 13.23
C THR A 155 -3.10 -11.19 11.85
N LEU A 156 -1.88 -11.69 11.60
CA LEU A 156 -1.53 -12.31 10.33
C LEU A 156 -2.47 -13.50 9.98
N GLY A 157 -2.88 -14.29 10.99
CA GLY A 157 -3.79 -15.43 10.80
C GLY A 157 -5.16 -15.05 10.26
N GLU A 158 -5.68 -13.88 10.61
CA GLU A 158 -6.99 -13.39 10.15
C GLU A 158 -6.99 -12.99 8.67
N VAL A 159 -5.84 -12.56 8.14
CA VAL A 159 -5.77 -11.84 6.87
C VAL A 159 -4.92 -12.50 5.79
N ARG A 160 -4.33 -13.68 6.02
CA ARG A 160 -3.66 -14.44 4.94
C ARG A 160 -4.58 -14.62 3.74
N GLY A 161 -4.07 -14.32 2.54
CA GLY A 161 -4.83 -14.36 1.29
C GLY A 161 -5.84 -13.21 1.11
N ARG A 162 -5.83 -12.20 1.98
CA ARG A 162 -6.69 -11.01 1.91
C ARG A 162 -5.88 -9.73 1.68
N ILE A 163 -6.61 -8.67 1.35
CA ILE A 163 -6.13 -7.31 1.25
C ILE A 163 -6.57 -6.55 2.48
N VAL A 164 -5.61 -6.04 3.27
CA VAL A 164 -5.87 -5.13 4.38
C VAL A 164 -5.91 -3.71 3.83
N LEU A 165 -7.06 -3.04 3.95
CA LEU A 165 -7.23 -1.68 3.46
C LEU A 165 -6.80 -0.67 4.54
N VAL A 166 -5.89 0.24 4.18
CA VAL A 166 -5.56 1.44 4.94
C VAL A 166 -6.13 2.64 4.17
N ARG A 167 -7.04 3.40 4.77
CA ARG A 167 -7.65 4.57 4.12
C ARG A 167 -6.93 5.85 4.49
N ARG A 168 -6.55 6.64 3.49
CA ARG A 168 -6.04 8.03 3.64
C ARG A 168 -7.06 9.03 3.09
N PHE A 169 -8.32 8.79 3.40
CA PHE A 169 -9.48 9.58 2.97
C PHE A 169 -10.60 9.47 4.02
N TRP A 170 -11.46 10.47 4.04
CA TRP A 170 -12.64 10.52 4.91
C TRP A 170 -13.74 9.55 4.44
N ILE A 171 -14.49 8.98 5.38
CA ILE A 171 -15.62 8.10 5.05
C ILE A 171 -16.94 8.87 5.08
N ASP A 172 -17.87 8.45 4.22
CA ASP A 172 -19.26 8.87 4.26
C ASP A 172 -19.94 8.43 5.56
N ASP A 173 -20.93 9.20 6.04
CA ASP A 173 -21.65 8.91 7.28
C ASP A 173 -22.28 7.51 7.29
N SER A 174 -22.72 7.01 6.12
CA SER A 174 -23.27 5.66 5.98
C SER A 174 -22.30 4.54 6.39
N LEU A 175 -20.99 4.79 6.33
CA LEU A 175 -19.96 3.81 6.66
C LEU A 175 -19.47 3.91 8.12
N LYS A 176 -19.85 4.96 8.87
CA LYS A 176 -19.42 5.13 10.27
C LYS A 176 -19.95 4.02 11.19
N GLY A 177 -21.14 3.49 10.89
CA GLY A 177 -21.74 2.38 11.64
C GLY A 177 -21.18 0.99 11.30
N HIS A 178 -20.33 0.86 10.28
CA HIS A 178 -19.77 -0.43 9.88
C HIS A 178 -18.82 -1.00 10.96
N ASN A 179 -18.59 -2.32 10.91
CA ASN A 179 -17.71 -3.05 11.82
C ASN A 179 -18.00 -2.75 13.30
N ASP A 180 -19.26 -2.94 13.70
CA ASP A 180 -19.76 -2.67 15.06
C ASP A 180 -19.50 -1.22 15.52
N GLY A 181 -19.67 -0.27 14.61
CA GLY A 181 -19.43 1.15 14.86
C GLY A 181 -17.97 1.58 14.86
N ARG A 182 -17.02 0.70 14.50
CA ARG A 182 -15.60 1.06 14.34
C ARG A 182 -15.32 1.82 13.04
N GLY A 183 -16.25 1.80 12.09
CA GLY A 183 -16.12 2.49 10.81
C GLY A 183 -15.68 1.55 9.68
N PHE A 184 -14.89 2.05 8.74
CA PHE A 184 -14.46 1.30 7.55
C PHE A 184 -12.96 1.45 7.31
N ALA A 185 -12.26 0.31 7.20
CA ALA A 185 -10.81 0.17 6.97
C ALA A 185 -9.91 0.76 8.09
N ILE A 186 -8.62 0.40 8.09
CA ILE A 186 -7.66 0.99 9.03
C ILE A 186 -7.60 2.50 8.77
N ASP A 187 -7.94 3.27 9.78
CA ASP A 187 -8.10 4.71 9.66
C ASP A 187 -6.75 5.43 9.63
N GLY A 188 -6.48 6.06 8.48
CA GLY A 188 -5.35 6.94 8.23
C GLY A 188 -5.78 8.32 7.72
N GLU A 189 -7.01 8.80 7.99
CA GLU A 189 -7.55 10.03 7.36
C GLU A 189 -6.82 11.30 7.78
N HIS A 190 -6.42 11.39 9.05
CA HIS A 190 -5.67 12.52 9.62
C HIS A 190 -4.16 12.29 9.46
N TRP A 191 -3.72 12.08 8.22
CA TRP A 191 -2.31 11.82 7.91
C TRP A 191 -1.46 13.08 8.11
N PRO A 192 -0.45 13.09 9.00
CA PRO A 192 0.37 14.26 9.24
C PRO A 192 1.17 14.65 8.00
N ASP A 193 1.12 15.93 7.64
CA ASP A 193 1.81 16.47 6.48
C ASP A 193 3.31 16.66 6.75
N ASN A 194 4.16 16.26 5.80
CA ASN A 194 5.61 16.41 5.82
C ASN A 194 6.28 16.15 7.21
N CYS A 195 5.93 15.04 7.87
CA CYS A 195 6.29 14.79 9.27
C CYS A 195 7.55 13.93 9.44
N ASP A 196 8.32 14.21 10.49
CA ASP A 196 9.47 13.41 10.93
C ASP A 196 9.08 12.23 11.84
N ASP A 197 8.05 12.42 12.66
CA ASP A 197 7.45 11.44 13.57
C ASP A 197 6.02 11.84 13.95
N GLY A 198 5.05 11.40 13.15
CA GLY A 198 3.63 11.69 13.37
C GLY A 198 2.85 10.46 13.83
N THR A 199 1.90 10.64 14.74
CA THR A 199 0.86 9.62 15.01
C THR A 199 -0.42 10.05 14.32
N VAL A 200 -1.00 9.17 13.51
CA VAL A 200 -2.30 9.45 12.85
C VAL A 200 -3.40 9.47 13.91
N GLY A 201 -4.45 10.27 13.71
CA GLY A 201 -5.51 10.50 14.70
C GLY A 201 -6.20 9.24 15.27
N SER A 202 -6.19 8.13 14.53
CA SER A 202 -6.69 6.83 15.01
C SER A 202 -5.81 6.15 16.06
N GLY A 203 -4.55 6.59 16.20
CA GLY A 203 -3.52 5.94 17.02
C GLY A 203 -2.99 4.63 16.43
N LEU A 204 -3.53 4.15 15.30
CA LEU A 204 -3.16 2.85 14.71
C LEU A 204 -1.91 2.94 13.82
N ILE A 205 -1.46 4.14 13.46
CA ILE A 205 -0.35 4.36 12.53
C ILE A 205 0.57 5.43 13.12
N ARG A 206 1.87 5.14 13.16
CA ARG A 206 2.94 6.11 13.44
C ARG A 206 3.83 6.21 12.22
N VAL A 207 4.01 7.41 11.69
CA VAL A 207 4.55 7.63 10.34
C VAL A 207 5.73 8.61 10.36
N GLN A 208 6.75 8.32 9.56
CA GLN A 208 7.72 9.31 9.07
C GLN A 208 7.47 9.50 7.58
N ASP A 209 7.05 10.71 7.19
CA ASP A 209 6.68 11.09 5.82
C ASP A 209 7.31 12.45 5.43
N PHE A 210 8.57 12.68 5.81
CA PHE A 210 9.31 13.89 5.46
C PHE A 210 9.70 13.83 3.98
N TYR A 211 8.96 14.50 3.10
CA TYR A 211 9.17 14.40 1.64
C TYR A 211 9.66 15.70 0.99
N GLU A 212 9.57 16.84 1.68
CA GLU A 212 10.01 18.14 1.11
C GLU A 212 11.54 18.31 1.24
N MET A 213 12.21 18.46 0.10
CA MET A 213 13.67 18.50 0.00
C MET A 213 14.12 19.83 -0.62
N ASP A 214 14.32 20.90 0.15
CA ASP A 214 14.72 22.21 -0.41
C ASP A 214 16.19 22.23 -0.91
N GLN A 215 17.08 21.46 -0.28
CA GLN A 215 18.52 21.41 -0.58
C GLN A 215 19.07 19.97 -0.47
N SER A 216 20.26 19.72 -1.03
CA SER A 216 20.89 18.39 -0.99
C SER A 216 21.22 17.90 0.42
N THR A 217 21.45 18.82 1.36
CA THR A 217 21.61 18.55 2.80
C THR A 217 20.39 17.89 3.44
N ASN A 218 19.24 17.91 2.78
CA ASN A 218 18.04 17.23 3.27
C ASN A 218 18.07 15.73 2.99
N ILE A 219 18.97 15.22 2.14
CA ILE A 219 19.09 13.77 1.92
C ILE A 219 19.69 13.09 3.16
N GLU A 220 20.68 13.71 3.78
CA GLU A 220 21.23 13.25 5.05
C GLU A 220 20.16 13.32 6.15
N LYS A 221 19.41 14.43 6.22
CA LYS A 221 18.27 14.55 7.14
C LYS A 221 17.23 13.43 6.91
N LYS A 222 16.82 13.18 5.67
CA LYS A 222 15.89 12.09 5.32
C LYS A 222 16.40 10.73 5.78
N THR A 223 17.69 10.50 5.57
CA THR A 223 18.36 9.25 5.97
C THR A 223 18.32 9.08 7.49
N GLU A 224 18.62 10.12 8.26
CA GLU A 224 18.55 10.06 9.73
C GLU A 224 17.12 9.89 10.24
N LEU A 225 16.13 10.57 9.65
CA LEU A 225 14.72 10.38 10.00
C LEU A 225 14.23 8.96 9.69
N ALA A 226 14.66 8.39 8.56
CA ALA A 226 14.36 7.02 8.21
C ALA A 226 15.00 6.02 9.20
N ARG A 227 16.25 6.24 9.61
CA ARG A 227 16.93 5.43 10.64
C ARG A 227 16.22 5.53 11.98
N ALA A 228 15.82 6.72 12.39
CA ALA A 228 15.07 6.95 13.62
C ALA A 228 13.72 6.22 13.61
N GLN A 229 13.01 6.19 12.48
CA GLN A 229 11.73 5.48 12.40
C GLN A 229 11.90 3.95 12.37
N LEU A 230 12.96 3.43 11.75
CA LEU A 230 13.34 2.01 11.87
C LEU A 230 13.60 1.65 13.34
N GLU A 231 14.36 2.48 14.04
CA GLU A 231 14.70 2.29 15.45
C GLU A 231 13.45 2.30 16.35
N ARG A 232 12.54 3.27 16.18
CA ARG A 232 11.27 3.33 16.92
C ARG A 232 10.40 2.11 16.69
N ALA A 233 10.36 1.61 15.45
CA ALA A 233 9.68 0.35 15.16
C ALA A 233 10.35 -0.80 15.90
N CYS A 234 11.69 -0.88 15.87
CA CYS A 234 12.47 -1.95 16.49
C CYS A 234 12.36 -2.02 18.01
N GLU A 235 12.20 -0.87 18.67
CA GLU A 235 12.01 -0.77 20.13
C GLU A 235 10.78 -1.53 20.62
N GLN A 236 9.74 -1.64 19.78
CA GLN A 236 8.46 -2.16 20.21
C GLN A 236 8.54 -3.64 20.59
N ARG A 237 7.94 -3.98 21.74
CA ARG A 237 7.79 -5.37 22.20
C ARG A 237 6.41 -5.87 21.84
N GLY A 238 6.32 -7.10 21.33
CA GLY A 238 5.05 -7.72 21.04
C GLY A 238 4.47 -8.36 22.30
N HIS A 239 3.18 -8.15 22.54
CA HIS A 239 2.45 -8.85 23.59
C HIS A 239 1.60 -9.94 22.94
N TYR A 240 1.90 -11.20 23.24
CA TYR A 240 1.19 -12.36 22.67
C TYR A 240 0.69 -13.26 23.80
N HIS A 241 -0.47 -13.88 23.59
CA HIS A 241 -1.01 -14.87 24.52
C HIS A 241 -0.04 -16.06 24.61
N GLY A 242 0.35 -16.42 25.84
CA GLY A 242 1.30 -17.51 26.10
C GLY A 242 2.76 -17.11 26.31
N MET A 243 3.10 -15.82 26.26
CA MET A 243 4.42 -15.34 26.71
C MET A 243 4.56 -15.47 28.25
N PRO A 244 5.74 -15.84 28.78
CA PRO A 244 6.02 -15.73 30.21
C PRO A 244 5.80 -14.29 30.67
N ASN A 245 4.99 -14.09 31.71
CA ASN A 245 4.59 -12.77 32.21
C ASN A 245 3.73 -11.92 31.23
N ALA A 246 3.03 -12.55 30.28
CA ALA A 246 1.98 -11.86 29.55
C ALA A 246 0.94 -11.30 30.55
N PRO A 247 0.55 -10.01 30.45
CA PRO A 247 -0.52 -9.49 31.28
C PRO A 247 -1.83 -10.25 30.99
N GLU A 248 -2.68 -10.38 32.01
CA GLU A 248 -3.97 -11.09 31.91
C GLU A 248 -4.85 -10.54 30.77
N GLN A 249 -4.77 -9.22 30.55
CA GLN A 249 -5.25 -8.56 29.35
C GLN A 249 -4.06 -8.02 28.56
N LEU A 250 -3.87 -8.52 27.33
CA LEU A 250 -2.84 -7.98 26.44
C LEU A 250 -3.15 -6.51 26.12
N PRO A 251 -2.15 -5.62 26.12
CA PRO A 251 -2.33 -4.33 25.50
C PRO A 251 -2.72 -4.53 24.03
N GLY A 252 -3.42 -3.54 23.47
CA GLY A 252 -3.73 -3.52 22.04
C GLY A 252 -2.47 -3.65 21.17
N PRO A 253 -2.63 -3.95 19.87
CA PRO A 253 -1.50 -4.09 18.97
C PRO A 253 -0.67 -2.79 18.94
N ASN A 254 0.65 -2.93 18.82
CA ASN A 254 1.53 -1.80 18.51
C ASN A 254 1.03 -1.12 17.21
N PRO A 255 1.17 0.21 17.09
CA PRO A 255 0.79 0.89 15.86
C PRO A 255 1.61 0.38 14.67
N LEU A 256 1.07 0.53 13.48
CA LEU A 256 1.83 0.32 12.25
C LEU A 256 2.85 1.46 12.11
N PHE A 257 4.13 1.14 12.30
CA PHE A 257 5.23 2.06 12.02
C PHE A 257 5.44 2.11 10.52
N VAL A 258 5.07 3.21 9.87
CA VAL A 258 5.25 3.43 8.43
C VAL A 258 6.41 4.39 8.20
N ASN A 259 7.35 4.00 7.35
CA ASN A 259 8.59 4.72 7.14
C ASN A 259 8.81 4.94 5.64
N PHE A 260 8.61 6.17 5.17
CA PHE A 260 8.87 6.52 3.79
C PHE A 260 10.36 6.83 3.61
N LEU A 261 11.06 6.08 2.79
CA LEU A 261 12.39 6.44 2.28
C LEU A 261 12.29 7.40 1.10
N THR A 262 11.12 7.43 0.47
CA THR A 262 10.78 8.25 -0.69
C THR A 262 10.74 9.74 -0.33
N ALA A 263 11.18 10.59 -1.25
CA ALA A 263 11.03 12.04 -1.19
C ALA A 263 11.20 12.64 -2.59
N SER A 264 10.86 13.90 -2.76
CA SER A 264 11.00 14.57 -4.06
C SER A 264 11.16 16.08 -3.91
N ASN A 265 11.90 16.69 -4.84
CA ASN A 265 11.73 18.10 -5.16
C ASN A 265 11.82 18.30 -6.68
N PHE A 266 10.74 18.81 -7.25
CA PHE A 266 10.61 19.06 -8.69
C PHE A 266 11.53 20.16 -9.20
N PHE A 267 11.85 21.15 -8.37
CA PHE A 267 12.61 22.33 -8.74
C PHE A 267 14.13 22.12 -8.61
N SER A 268 14.57 21.07 -7.91
CA SER A 268 15.99 20.75 -7.74
C SER A 268 16.31 19.41 -8.37
N ALA A 269 17.00 19.43 -9.50
CA ALA A 269 17.41 18.21 -10.21
C ALA A 269 18.31 17.30 -9.36
N GLY A 270 19.00 17.83 -8.34
CA GLY A 270 19.78 17.05 -7.36
C GLY A 270 18.92 16.25 -6.38
N CYS A 271 17.64 16.64 -6.22
CA CYS A 271 16.67 16.07 -5.31
C CYS A 271 15.50 15.40 -6.07
N TRP A 272 15.74 14.98 -7.31
CA TRP A 272 14.80 14.09 -8.00
C TRP A 272 14.74 12.72 -7.30
N PRO A 273 13.57 12.05 -7.30
CA PRO A 273 13.38 10.86 -6.48
C PRO A 273 14.42 9.75 -6.76
N GLU A 274 14.85 9.59 -8.02
CA GLU A 274 15.92 8.66 -8.41
C GLU A 274 17.22 8.92 -7.64
N LYS A 275 17.66 10.19 -7.58
CA LYS A 275 18.92 10.57 -6.91
C LYS A 275 18.82 10.47 -5.39
N ILE A 276 17.62 10.66 -4.85
CA ILE A 276 17.36 10.45 -3.43
C ILE A 276 17.45 8.96 -3.13
N ALA A 277 16.73 8.10 -3.87
CA ALA A 277 16.77 6.65 -3.70
C ALA A 277 18.18 6.08 -3.84
N ALA A 278 18.96 6.56 -4.82
CA ALA A 278 20.36 6.16 -5.03
C ALA A 278 21.29 6.45 -3.83
N LYS A 279 20.89 7.34 -2.91
CA LYS A 279 21.63 7.65 -1.68
C LYS A 279 21.00 7.02 -0.44
N VAL A 280 19.68 7.18 -0.28
CA VAL A 280 18.95 6.71 0.90
C VAL A 280 18.94 5.19 0.96
N ASN A 281 18.66 4.48 -0.15
CA ASN A 281 18.52 3.03 -0.13
C ASN A 281 19.82 2.33 0.34
N PRO A 282 21.01 2.63 -0.22
CA PRO A 282 22.26 2.05 0.29
C PRO A 282 22.56 2.43 1.75
N ALA A 283 22.29 3.67 2.15
CA ALA A 283 22.53 4.14 3.52
C ALA A 283 21.62 3.45 4.55
N ILE A 284 20.42 3.03 4.14
CA ILE A 284 19.51 2.22 4.94
C ILE A 284 19.94 0.76 4.97
N ILE A 285 20.39 0.17 3.86
CA ILE A 285 21.01 -1.18 3.86
C ILE A 285 22.17 -1.23 4.86
N GLU A 286 23.10 -0.28 4.78
CA GLU A 286 24.24 -0.20 5.70
C GLU A 286 23.78 -0.13 7.17
N TYR A 287 22.81 0.74 7.48
CA TYR A 287 22.26 0.83 8.82
C TYR A 287 21.63 -0.49 9.29
N LEU A 288 20.79 -1.11 8.44
CA LEU A 288 20.15 -2.39 8.72
C LEU A 288 21.16 -3.51 8.95
N CYS A 289 22.30 -3.51 8.27
CA CYS A 289 23.31 -4.57 8.41
C CYS A 289 24.28 -4.33 9.56
N MET A 290 24.58 -3.07 9.90
CA MET A 290 25.71 -2.74 10.78
C MET A 290 25.30 -2.21 12.16
N ARG A 291 24.07 -1.69 12.30
CA ARG A 291 23.66 -0.92 13.49
C ARG A 291 22.24 -1.23 13.98
N HIS A 292 21.30 -1.53 13.09
CA HIS A 292 19.92 -1.81 13.47
C HIS A 292 19.84 -3.02 14.41
N GLY A 293 18.98 -2.97 15.43
CA GLY A 293 18.79 -4.06 16.37
C GLY A 293 19.89 -4.26 17.41
N ASP A 294 20.89 -3.38 17.46
CA ASP A 294 21.88 -3.29 18.53
C ASP A 294 21.52 -2.17 19.50
N HIS A 295 21.52 -2.46 20.81
CA HIS A 295 21.20 -1.48 21.85
C HIS A 295 22.09 -0.23 21.75
N GLY A 296 21.45 0.95 21.70
CA GLY A 296 22.15 2.23 21.70
C GLY A 296 22.85 2.60 20.37
N LYS A 297 22.70 1.82 19.29
CA LYS A 297 23.33 2.11 17.98
C LYS A 297 22.43 2.84 16.98
N GLY A 298 21.16 3.05 17.31
CA GLY A 298 20.26 3.88 16.51
C GLY A 298 20.39 5.38 16.84
N PRO A 299 19.83 6.26 15.99
CA PRO A 299 19.98 7.71 16.15
C PRO A 299 19.51 8.26 17.49
N ASN A 300 18.48 7.65 18.09
CA ASN A 300 17.91 8.07 19.37
C ASN A 300 18.35 7.17 20.53
N GLN A 301 19.22 6.18 20.27
CA GLN A 301 19.75 5.23 21.25
C GLN A 301 18.64 4.46 22.01
N LEU A 302 17.56 4.10 21.31
CA LEU A 302 16.43 3.40 21.91
C LEU A 302 16.79 1.96 22.27
N ALA A 303 15.93 1.36 23.10
CA ALA A 303 15.99 -0.06 23.40
C ALA A 303 15.65 -0.89 22.15
N VAL A 304 16.00 -2.17 22.18
CA VAL A 304 15.67 -3.14 21.13
C VAL A 304 14.60 -4.08 21.65
N GLY A 305 13.52 -4.18 20.89
CA GLY A 305 12.39 -5.06 21.14
C GLY A 305 12.31 -6.20 20.13
N ASP A 306 11.09 -6.41 19.63
CA ASP A 306 10.65 -7.62 18.92
C ASP A 306 10.27 -7.32 17.48
N SER A 307 9.73 -6.12 17.29
CA SER A 307 9.43 -5.58 15.98
C SER A 307 10.72 -5.42 15.17
N ALA A 308 10.65 -5.72 13.89
CA ALA A 308 11.79 -5.67 12.99
C ALA A 308 12.06 -4.24 12.52
N THR A 309 11.44 -3.84 11.41
CA THR A 309 11.69 -2.57 10.71
C THR A 309 10.44 -1.71 10.58
N GLY A 310 9.27 -2.20 11.02
CA GLY A 310 7.99 -1.64 10.59
C GLY A 310 7.74 -1.85 9.09
N ILE A 311 6.85 -1.03 8.52
CA ILE A 311 6.52 -0.98 7.10
C ILE A 311 7.39 0.08 6.42
N VAL A 312 8.31 -0.34 5.56
CA VAL A 312 9.20 0.55 4.83
C VAL A 312 8.67 0.76 3.41
N VAL A 313 8.44 2.01 3.03
CA VAL A 313 7.99 2.42 1.69
C VAL A 313 9.18 3.05 0.97
N THR A 314 9.54 2.51 -0.19
CA THR A 314 10.74 2.93 -0.92
C THR A 314 10.50 2.94 -2.42
N ASP A 315 11.25 3.80 -3.11
CA ASP A 315 11.25 3.87 -4.57
C ASP A 315 12.34 2.97 -5.18
N TRP A 316 12.27 2.75 -6.50
CA TRP A 316 13.22 1.94 -7.29
C TRP A 316 13.37 0.47 -6.85
N VAL A 317 12.34 -0.11 -6.22
CA VAL A 317 12.33 -1.53 -5.80
C VAL A 317 12.59 -2.48 -6.98
N GLY A 318 13.66 -3.28 -6.90
CA GLY A 318 13.97 -4.30 -7.89
C GLY A 318 14.56 -3.75 -9.20
N GLN A 319 14.91 -2.46 -9.24
CA GLN A 319 15.52 -1.83 -10.41
C GLN A 319 16.85 -2.52 -10.74
N ASP A 320 17.06 -2.88 -12.01
CA ASP A 320 18.27 -3.55 -12.49
C ASP A 320 18.64 -4.85 -11.72
N GLY A 321 17.63 -5.48 -11.09
CA GLY A 321 17.82 -6.68 -10.28
C GLY A 321 18.32 -6.41 -8.86
N ASP A 322 18.39 -5.15 -8.42
CA ASP A 322 18.73 -4.79 -7.04
C ASP A 322 17.52 -5.01 -6.11
N TRP A 323 17.65 -6.04 -5.28
CA TRP A 323 16.68 -6.41 -4.26
C TRP A 323 17.24 -6.28 -2.85
N ASP A 324 18.43 -5.71 -2.67
CA ASP A 324 19.18 -5.84 -1.43
C ASP A 324 18.51 -5.12 -0.28
N LEU A 325 17.94 -3.93 -0.52
CA LEU A 325 17.14 -3.23 0.48
C LEU A 325 15.92 -4.05 0.92
N ILE A 326 15.17 -4.63 -0.04
CA ILE A 326 13.99 -5.43 0.28
C ILE A 326 14.39 -6.72 1.02
N ARG A 327 15.47 -7.37 0.61
CA ARG A 327 16.02 -8.55 1.30
C ARG A 327 16.44 -8.23 2.71
N ALA A 328 17.10 -7.09 2.95
CA ALA A 328 17.48 -6.65 4.29
C ALA A 328 16.23 -6.42 5.17
N ILE A 329 15.25 -5.66 4.67
CA ILE A 329 13.99 -5.37 5.38
C ILE A 329 13.24 -6.67 5.72
N VAL A 330 13.05 -7.55 4.74
CA VAL A 330 12.31 -8.80 4.95
C VAL A 330 13.10 -9.77 5.85
N GLY A 331 14.42 -9.84 5.66
CA GLY A 331 15.34 -10.68 6.44
C GLY A 331 15.34 -10.36 7.93
N TRP A 332 15.11 -9.11 8.31
CA TRP A 332 14.96 -8.71 9.72
C TRP A 332 13.78 -9.40 10.43
N ASN A 333 12.79 -9.91 9.71
CA ASN A 333 11.72 -10.71 10.30
C ASN A 333 12.18 -12.10 10.78
N ALA A 334 13.40 -12.55 10.44
CA ALA A 334 13.98 -13.77 11.01
C ALA A 334 14.05 -13.72 12.55
N ARG A 335 14.10 -12.52 13.14
CA ARG A 335 14.02 -12.30 14.59
C ARG A 335 12.75 -12.90 15.21
N LEU A 336 11.64 -12.93 14.49
CA LEU A 336 10.38 -13.53 14.95
C LEU A 336 10.44 -15.06 15.05
N GLN A 337 11.45 -15.70 14.44
CA GLN A 337 11.67 -17.14 14.51
C GLN A 337 12.61 -17.54 15.64
N LEU A 338 13.26 -16.58 16.30
CA LEU A 338 14.10 -16.86 17.45
C LEU A 338 13.19 -17.24 18.62
N LEU A 339 13.34 -18.47 19.09
CA LEU A 339 12.71 -18.92 20.33
C LEU A 339 13.20 -18.00 21.46
N LYS A 340 12.26 -17.38 22.17
CA LYS A 340 12.54 -16.57 23.34
C LYS A 340 12.41 -17.39 24.61
#